data_AF-A0A212J5W9-F1
#
_entry.id   AF-A0A212J5W9-F1
#
_cell.length_a   1.000
_cell.length_b   1.000
_cell.length_c   1.000
_cell.angle_alpha   90.00
_cell.angle_beta   90.00
_cell.angle_gamma   90.00
#
_symmetry.space_group_name_H-M   'P 1'
#
loop_
_entity.id
_entity.type
_entity.pdbx_description
1 polymer ?
#
loop_
_entity_poly.entity_id
_entity_poly.type
_entity_poly.pdbx_seq_one_letter_code
_entity_poly.pdbx_strand_id
1 'polypeptide(L)'
;MKATELRSIMSSAWQFFKVTGLSFSECLKLAWANYKLKQALSKGIVKFYFQKVNGEIREAWGTLCDKYLPETTNSDNRKKNEFTQVYFDTEKNEFRCFKKLNLISIA
;
A
#
# COMPACT_ATOMS: atom_id res chain seq x y z
N MET A 1 -14.66 1.02 13.12
CA MET A 1 -14.30 0.36 11.86
C MET A 1 -15.59 0.08 11.11
N LYS A 2 -15.69 0.50 9.84
CA LYS A 2 -16.90 0.32 9.03
C LYS A 2 -16.92 -1.10 8.45
N ALA A 3 -18.10 -1.71 8.28
CA ALA A 3 -18.23 -3.05 7.71
C ALA A 3 -17.58 -3.18 6.32
N THR A 4 -17.57 -2.09 5.55
CA THR A 4 -16.90 -1.97 4.25
C THR A 4 -15.38 -2.13 4.33
N GLU A 5 -14.75 -1.72 5.43
CA GLU A 5 -13.30 -1.84 5.64
C GLU A 5 -12.90 -3.30 5.83
N LEU A 6 -13.63 -4.02 6.70
CA LEU A 6 -13.42 -5.45 6.93
C LEU A 6 -13.61 -6.26 5.65
N ARG A 7 -14.65 -5.95 4.86
CA ARG A 7 -14.87 -6.58 3.55
C ARG A 7 -13.67 -6.35 2.62
N SER A 8 -13.12 -5.14 2.57
CA SER A 8 -11.95 -4.82 1.73
C SER A 8 -10.69 -5.58 2.16
N ILE A 9 -10.46 -5.71 3.47
CA ILE A 9 -9.33 -6.46 4.03
C ILE A 9 -9.44 -7.94 3.68
N MET A 10 -10.63 -8.54 3.89
CA MET A 10 -10.87 -9.95 3.57
C MET A 10 -10.74 -10.23 2.07
N SER A 11 -11.28 -9.35 1.22
CA SER A 11 -11.08 -9.46 -0.23
C SER A 11 -9.60 -9.40 -0.62
N SER A 12 -8.82 -8.51 0.00
CA SER A 12 -7.37 -8.40 -0.26
C SER A 12 -6.62 -9.65 0.19
N ALA A 13 -6.93 -10.17 1.37
CA ALA A 13 -6.35 -11.42 1.89
C ALA A 13 -6.65 -12.61 0.96
N TRP A 14 -7.89 -12.70 0.46
CA TRP A 14 -8.28 -13.74 -0.51
C TRP A 14 -7.54 -13.61 -1.84
N GLN A 15 -7.33 -12.39 -2.34
CA GLN A 15 -6.50 -12.18 -3.53
C GLN A 15 -5.05 -12.60 -3.32
N PHE A 16 -4.47 -12.29 -2.16
CA PHE A 16 -3.10 -12.69 -1.81
C PHE A 16 -2.97 -14.21 -1.73
N PHE A 17 -3.95 -14.88 -1.10
CA PHE A 17 -3.99 -16.33 -0.99
C PHE A 17 -3.96 -17.01 -2.37
N LYS A 18 -4.79 -16.55 -3.31
CA LYS A 18 -4.86 -17.09 -4.66
C LYS A 18 -3.57 -16.93 -5.48
N VAL A 19 -2.74 -15.95 -5.17
CA VAL A 19 -1.52 -15.63 -5.96
C VAL A 19 -0.26 -16.21 -5.34
N THR A 20 -0.18 -16.26 -4.01
CA THR A 20 1.07 -16.60 -3.30
C THR A 20 1.17 -18.06 -2.88
N GLY A 21 0.05 -18.75 -2.66
CA GLY A 21 0.04 -20.09 -2.08
C GLY A 21 0.40 -20.15 -0.58
N LEU A 22 0.58 -18.99 0.08
CA LEU A 22 0.77 -18.90 1.53
C LEU A 22 -0.49 -19.31 2.29
N SER A 23 -0.38 -19.53 3.60
CA SER A 23 -1.56 -19.76 4.41
C SER A 23 -2.48 -18.53 4.39
N PHE A 24 -3.78 -18.74 4.48
CA PHE A 24 -4.73 -17.63 4.56
C PHE A 24 -4.46 -16.71 5.76
N SER A 25 -3.94 -17.27 6.86
CA SER A 25 -3.58 -16.52 8.07
C SER A 25 -2.47 -15.49 7.82
N GLU A 26 -1.45 -15.85 7.04
CA GLU A 26 -0.36 -14.95 6.65
C GLU A 26 -0.84 -13.89 5.67
N CYS A 27 -1.66 -14.29 4.70
CA CYS A 27 -2.31 -13.37 3.77
C CYS A 27 -3.17 -12.34 4.49
N LEU A 28 -3.87 -12.76 5.54
CA LEU A 28 -4.68 -11.87 6.38
C LEU A 28 -3.81 -10.87 7.15
N LYS A 29 -2.70 -11.32 7.75
CA LYS A 29 -1.72 -10.42 8.41
C LYS A 29 -1.19 -9.37 7.45
N LEU A 30 -0.81 -9.75 6.23
CA LEU A 30 -0.36 -8.84 5.19
C LEU A 30 -1.45 -7.86 4.74
N ALA A 31 -2.69 -8.31 4.57
CA ALA A 31 -3.82 -7.45 4.23
C ALA A 31 -4.07 -6.40 5.32
N TRP A 32 -4.01 -6.78 6.59
CA TRP A 32 -4.10 -5.85 7.71
C TRP A 32 -2.94 -4.85 7.75
N ALA A 33 -1.70 -5.29 7.50
CA ALA A 33 -0.56 -4.39 7.44
C ALA A 33 -0.73 -3.34 6.33
N ASN A 34 -1.12 -3.75 5.12
CA ASN A 34 -1.41 -2.83 4.02
C ASN A 34 -2.54 -1.85 4.35
N TYR A 35 -3.59 -2.33 5.01
CA TYR A 35 -4.71 -1.48 5.44
C TYR A 35 -4.26 -0.42 6.45
N LYS A 36 -3.47 -0.81 7.45
CA LYS A 36 -2.90 0.11 8.44
C LYS A 36 -1.99 1.14 7.79
N LEU A 37 -1.12 0.71 6.86
CA LEU A 37 -0.26 1.62 6.11
C LEU A 37 -1.09 2.66 5.35
N LYS A 38 -2.10 2.23 4.60
CA LYS A 38 -2.95 3.14 3.83
C LYS A 38 -3.64 4.18 4.73
N GLN A 39 -4.15 3.75 5.89
CA GLN A 39 -4.72 4.69 6.86
C GLN A 39 -3.68 5.68 7.41
N ALA A 40 -2.46 5.23 7.69
CA ALA A 40 -1.40 6.09 8.17
C ALA A 40 -0.99 7.12 7.10
N LEU A 41 -0.82 6.68 5.84
CA LEU A 41 -0.49 7.54 4.70
C LEU A 41 -1.56 8.62 4.47
N SER A 42 -2.84 8.31 4.65
CA SER A 42 -3.92 9.31 4.52
C SER A 42 -3.89 10.37 5.63
N LYS A 43 -3.25 10.11 6.77
CA LYS A 43 -3.15 11.04 7.90
C LYS A 43 -1.91 11.93 7.83
N GLY A 44 -0.83 11.47 7.20
CA GLY A 44 0.42 12.23 7.13
C GLY A 44 1.53 11.50 6.37
N ILE A 45 2.77 11.91 6.66
CA ILE A 45 3.96 11.29 6.09
C ILE A 45 4.37 10.12 6.98
N VAL A 46 4.57 8.95 6.38
CA VAL A 46 4.85 7.70 7.09
C VAL A 46 6.10 7.06 6.50
N LYS A 47 6.98 6.60 7.39
CA LYS A 47 8.13 5.80 7.04
C LYS A 47 7.73 4.32 6.99
N PHE A 48 8.08 3.63 5.91
CA PHE A 48 7.81 2.20 5.76
C PHE A 48 8.86 1.51 4.90
N TYR A 49 8.90 0.18 5.00
CA TYR A 49 9.86 -0.66 4.29
C TYR A 49 9.14 -1.68 3.43
N PHE A 50 9.62 -1.87 2.20
CA PHE A 50 9.13 -2.91 1.32
C PHE A 50 10.25 -3.54 0.50
N GLN A 51 10.05 -4.80 0.09
CA GLN A 51 10.98 -5.49 -0.78
C GLN A 51 10.70 -5.18 -2.25
N LYS A 52 11.72 -4.82 -3.01
CA LYS A 52 11.61 -4.69 -4.46
C LYS A 52 11.64 -6.06 -5.14
N VAL A 53 11.29 -6.10 -6.43
CA VAL A 53 11.34 -7.33 -7.23
C VAL A 53 12.77 -7.87 -7.38
N ASN A 54 13.79 -7.00 -7.35
CA ASN A 54 15.20 -7.39 -7.35
C ASN A 54 15.70 -7.85 -5.96
N GLY A 55 14.83 -7.99 -4.96
CA GLY A 55 15.17 -8.49 -3.62
C GLY A 55 15.63 -7.43 -2.62
N GLU A 56 15.98 -6.23 -3.08
CA GLU A 56 16.45 -5.12 -2.26
C GLU A 56 15.33 -4.58 -1.34
N ILE A 57 15.66 -4.31 -0.08
CA ILE A 57 14.75 -3.63 0.87
C ILE A 57 14.86 -2.12 0.63
N ARG A 58 13.73 -1.49 0.34
CA ARG A 58 13.63 -0.04 0.19
C ARG A 58 12.98 0.57 1.41
N GLU A 59 13.65 1.58 1.95
CA GLU A 59 13.06 2.59 2.84
C GLU A 59 12.30 3.62 2.00
N ALA A 60 11.09 3.98 2.42
CA ALA A 60 10.28 5.01 1.77
C ALA A 60 9.57 5.90 2.79
N TRP A 61 9.54 7.21 2.49
CA TRP A 61 8.76 8.21 3.21
C TRP A 61 7.61 8.68 2.35
N GLY A 62 6.45 8.08 2.58
CA GLY A 62 5.27 8.26 1.72
C GLY A 62 4.15 9.03 2.38
N THR A 63 3.26 9.61 1.56
CA THR A 63 1.98 10.16 2.01
C THR A 63 0.88 9.98 0.95
N LEU A 64 -0.36 10.00 1.42
CA LEU A 64 -1.59 10.10 0.62
C LEU A 64 -2.51 11.19 1.18
N CYS A 65 -1.96 12.10 1.99
CA CYS A 65 -2.72 13.19 2.57
C CYS A 65 -2.74 14.36 1.60
N ASP A 66 -3.94 14.86 1.27
CA ASP A 66 -4.15 15.92 0.27
C ASP A 66 -3.34 17.19 0.54
N LYS A 67 -2.97 17.46 1.80
CA LYS A 67 -2.15 18.62 2.20
C LYS A 67 -0.71 18.59 1.64
N TYR A 68 -0.18 17.40 1.38
CA TYR A 68 1.20 17.20 0.93
C TYR A 68 1.28 16.71 -0.51
N LEU A 69 0.12 16.48 -1.15
CA LEU A 69 0.06 16.06 -2.54
C LEU A 69 0.19 17.27 -3.46
N PRO A 70 0.94 17.16 -4.58
CA PRO A 70 0.97 18.21 -5.59
C PRO A 70 -0.44 18.40 -6.19
N GLU A 71 -0.71 19.58 -6.75
CA GLU A 71 -1.94 19.84 -7.49
C GLU A 71 -1.99 18.97 -8.76
N THR A 72 -2.49 17.75 -8.60
CA THR A 72 -2.67 16.84 -9.73
C THR A 72 -3.87 17.29 -10.55
N THR A 73 -3.65 17.73 -11.79
CA THR A 73 -4.71 17.80 -12.79
C THR A 73 -5.30 16.40 -12.94
N ASN A 74 -6.60 16.28 -12.68
CA ASN A 74 -7.37 15.04 -12.52
C ASN A 74 -7.45 14.24 -13.83
N SER A 75 -6.29 13.78 -14.33
CA SER A 75 -6.05 13.24 -15.67
C SER A 75 -5.61 11.78 -15.63
N ASP A 76 -5.61 11.14 -14.46
CA ASP A 76 -5.23 9.74 -14.34
C ASP A 76 -6.41 8.81 -14.65
N ASN A 77 -6.71 8.64 -15.93
CA ASN A 77 -7.68 7.68 -16.47
C ASN A 77 -7.16 6.23 -16.47
N ARG A 78 -6.01 5.94 -15.84
CA ARG A 78 -5.43 4.59 -15.85
C ARG A 78 -6.17 3.66 -14.89
N LYS A 79 -6.44 2.44 -15.36
CA LYS A 79 -7.03 1.38 -14.54
C LYS A 79 -6.12 1.10 -13.34
N LYS A 80 -6.63 1.31 -12.13
CA LYS A 80 -5.89 1.04 -10.89
C LYS A 80 -5.64 -0.46 -10.76
N ASN A 81 -4.38 -0.83 -10.54
CA ASN A 81 -4.00 -2.21 -10.27
C ASN A 81 -4.24 -2.55 -8.80
N GLU A 82 -5.05 -3.57 -8.54
CA GLU A 82 -5.46 -3.99 -7.20
C GLU A 82 -4.31 -4.55 -6.35
N PHE A 83 -3.24 -5.06 -6.98
CA PHE A 83 -2.09 -5.64 -6.28
C PHE A 83 -1.02 -4.60 -5.91
N THR A 84 -1.15 -3.36 -6.39
CA THR A 84 -0.18 -2.29 -6.12
C THR A 84 -0.73 -1.29 -5.13
N GLN A 85 0.11 -0.85 -4.20
CA GLN A 85 -0.16 0.30 -3.34
C GLN A 85 0.61 1.50 -3.90
N VAL A 86 -0.12 2.55 -4.25
CA VAL A 86 0.44 3.84 -4.69
C VAL A 86 0.62 4.74 -3.46
N TYR A 87 1.68 5.54 -3.46
CA TYR A 87 1.97 6.57 -2.47
C TYR A 87 2.74 7.71 -3.15
N PHE A 88 2.67 8.91 -2.58
CA PHE A 88 3.56 10.00 -2.98
C PHE A 88 4.82 9.95 -2.13
N ASP A 89 5.97 9.78 -2.77
CA ASP A 89 7.28 9.73 -2.12
C ASP A 89 7.76 11.16 -1.87
N THR A 90 7.86 11.55 -0.60
CA THR A 90 8.24 12.92 -0.20
C THR A 90 9.72 13.21 -0.36
N GLU A 91 10.58 12.19 -0.39
CA GLU A 91 12.03 12.38 -0.63
C GLU A 91 12.33 12.57 -2.13
N LYS A 92 11.49 11.98 -2.98
CA LYS A 92 11.68 11.98 -4.43
C LYS A 92 10.70 12.89 -5.16
N ASN A 93 9.73 13.44 -4.42
CA ASN A 93 8.66 14.31 -4.92
C ASN A 93 7.93 13.72 -6.14
N GLU A 94 7.69 12.41 -6.12
CA GLU A 94 7.01 11.70 -7.21
C GLU A 94 6.07 10.61 -6.70
N PHE A 95 5.04 10.30 -7.49
CA PHE A 95 4.17 9.15 -7.20
C PHE A 95 4.90 7.85 -7.51
N ARG A 96 4.94 6.96 -6.51
CA ARG A 96 5.52 5.63 -6.62
C ARG A 96 4.52 4.57 -6.22
N CYS A 97 4.84 3.33 -6.57
CA CYS A 97 4.06 2.19 -6.12
C CYS A 97 4.93 0.99 -5.79
N PHE A 98 4.37 0.10 -5.00
CA PHE A 98 4.96 -1.20 -4.68
C PHE A 98 3.88 -2.28 -4.67
N LYS A 99 4.29 -3.55 -4.80
CA LYS A 99 3.37 -4.69 -4.67
C LYS A 99 2.96 -4.80 -3.21
N LYS A 100 1.66 -4.83 -2.91
CA LYS A 100 1.14 -4.95 -1.54
C LYS A 100 1.70 -6.14 -0.77
N LEU A 101 1.98 -7.23 -1.50
CA LEU A 101 2.59 -8.45 -0.96
C LEU A 101 4.01 -8.24 -0.41
N ASN A 102 4.70 -7.20 -0.86
CA ASN A 102 6.10 -6.95 -0.52
C ASN A 102 6.26 -5.99 0.67
N LEU A 103 5.17 -5.63 1.35
CA LEU A 103 5.25 -4.81 2.55
C LEU A 103 5.96 -5.58 3.66
N ILE A 104 7.02 -4.99 4.24
CA ILE A 104 7.80 -5.61 5.31
C ILE A 104 7.34 -5.05 6.66
N SER A 105 7.45 -3.73 6.82
CA SER A 105 7.13 -3.07 8.09
C SER A 105 6.75 -1.62 7.88
N ILE A 106 6.04 -1.08 8.87
CA ILE A 106 5.68 0.33 9.02
C ILE A 106 6.42 0.80 10.26
N ALA A 107 7.19 1.88 10.14
CA ALA A 107 7.98 2.45 11.23
C ALA A 107 7.17 3.49 12.03
#